data_AF-A0A7J3TVF7-F1
#
_entry.id   AF-A0A7J3TVF7-F1
#
_cell.length_a   1.000
_cell.length_b   1.000
_cell.length_c   1.000
_cell.angle_alpha   90.00
_cell.angle_beta   90.00
_cell.angle_gamma   90.00
#
_symmetry.space_group_name_H-M   'P 1'
#
loop_
_entity.id
_entity.type
_entity.pdbx_description
1 polymer ?
#
loop_
_entity_poly.entity_id
_entity_poly.type
_entity_poly.pdbx_seq_one_letter_code
_entity_poly.pdbx_strand_id
1 'polypeptide(L)'
;MIDSQIVKEFMENGRSKSCPVIDMHTHLGPYQGIYFPNPSPEDMIRTMDRCGVKMAVSSSHASLIDSRENVKMIDVVNRYP
;
A
#
# COMPACT_ATOMS: atom_id res chain seq x y z
N MET A 1 29.39 1.02 15.04
CA MET A 1 27.92 0.96 15.18
C MET A 1 27.36 2.09 14.34
N ILE A 2 26.35 1.86 13.50
CA ILE A 2 25.80 2.91 12.62
C ILE A 2 24.99 3.88 13.50
N ASP A 3 25.40 5.14 13.57
CA ASP A 3 24.63 6.20 14.24
C ASP A 3 23.61 6.79 13.27
N SER A 4 22.47 6.13 13.14
CA SER A 4 21.39 6.55 12.25
C SER A 4 20.07 6.54 13.00
N GLN A 5 19.35 7.67 12.95
CA GLN A 5 18.03 7.80 13.55
C GLN A 5 17.04 6.79 12.94
N ILE A 6 17.09 6.58 11.63
CA ILE A 6 16.23 5.60 10.93
C ILE A 6 16.47 4.20 11.47
N VAL A 7 17.74 3.81 11.66
CA VAL A 7 18.11 2.50 12.19
C VAL A 7 17.59 2.34 13.63
N LYS A 8 17.80 3.35 14.48
CA LYS A 8 17.33 3.32 15.88
C LYS A 8 15.81 3.16 15.94
N GLU A 9 15.07 3.97 15.20
CA GLU A 9 13.61 3.93 15.18
C GLU A 9 13.09 2.58 14.63
N PHE A 10 13.70 2.06 13.56
CA PHE A 10 13.31 0.77 12.98
C PHE A 10 13.57 -0.38 13.94
N MET A 11 14.72 -0.41 14.62
CA MET A 11 15.03 -1.46 15.59
C MET A 11 14.07 -1.45 16.79
N GLU A 12 13.61 -0.27 17.22
CA GLU A 12 12.68 -0.14 18.35
C GLU A 12 11.22 -0.41 17.96
N ASN A 13 10.78 0.07 16.79
CA ASN A 13 9.35 0.14 16.45
C ASN A 13 8.96 -0.73 15.23
N GLY A 14 9.93 -1.36 14.55
CA GLY A 14 9.73 -2.04 13.27
C GLY A 14 9.46 -1.11 12.08
N ARG A 15 9.53 0.22 12.28
CA ARG A 15 9.32 1.26 11.26
C ARG A 15 9.98 2.57 11.70
N SER A 16 10.31 3.45 10.76
CA SER A 16 10.74 4.81 11.05
C SER A 16 9.60 5.80 10.79
N LYS A 17 9.28 6.63 11.78
CA LYS A 17 8.30 7.72 11.62
C LYS A 17 8.94 8.95 10.99
N SER A 18 10.23 9.17 11.24
CA SER A 18 10.99 10.28 10.66
C SER A 18 11.28 10.09 9.17
N CYS A 19 11.34 8.84 8.70
CA CYS A 19 11.48 8.49 7.28
C CYS A 19 10.35 7.55 6.84
N PRO A 20 9.16 8.07 6.49
CA PRO A 20 8.02 7.26 6.07
C PRO A 20 8.24 6.64 4.69
N VAL A 21 7.75 5.42 4.49
CA VAL A 21 7.79 4.73 3.20
C VAL A 21 6.57 5.12 2.37
N ILE A 22 6.81 5.54 1.13
CA ILE A 22 5.78 5.72 0.09
C ILE A 22 5.98 4.60 -0.93
N ASP A 23 5.00 3.70 -1.03
CA ASP A 23 5.00 2.66 -2.05
C ASP A 23 4.41 3.22 -3.35
N MET A 24 5.23 3.25 -4.39
CA MET A 24 4.86 3.87 -5.67
C MET A 24 4.12 2.90 -6.61
N HIS A 25 3.99 1.63 -6.26
CA HIS A 25 3.38 0.65 -7.15
C HIS A 25 2.68 -0.49 -6.41
N THR A 26 1.36 -0.36 -6.29
CA THR A 26 0.49 -1.40 -5.74
C THR A 26 -0.69 -1.66 -6.67
N HIS A 27 -1.36 -2.79 -6.45
CA HIS A 27 -2.61 -3.12 -7.13
C HIS A 27 -3.70 -3.47 -6.13
N LEU A 28 -4.92 -2.96 -6.37
CA LEU A 28 -6.08 -3.16 -5.50
C LEU A 28 -7.17 -4.00 -6.18
N GLY A 29 -7.86 -4.83 -5.40
CA GLY A 29 -8.95 -5.68 -5.87
C GLY A 29 -8.50 -7.11 -6.20
N PRO A 30 -9.47 -8.01 -6.43
CA PRO A 30 -9.18 -9.39 -6.79
C PRO A 30 -8.65 -9.51 -8.23
N TYR A 31 -8.07 -10.66 -8.55
CA TYR A 31 -7.64 -11.00 -9.90
C TYR A 31 -7.96 -12.46 -10.23
N GLN A 32 -8.36 -12.74 -11.48
CA GLN A 32 -8.83 -14.07 -11.89
C GLN A 32 -7.76 -15.17 -11.91
N GLY A 33 -6.47 -14.81 -11.85
CA GLY A 33 -5.35 -15.76 -11.94
C GLY A 33 -4.55 -15.99 -10.65
N ILE A 34 -4.84 -15.25 -9.57
CA ILE A 34 -4.07 -15.29 -8.31
C ILE A 34 -5.02 -15.05 -7.14
N TYR A 35 -4.88 -15.83 -6.06
CA TYR A 35 -5.59 -15.57 -4.82
C TYR A 35 -4.87 -14.47 -4.02
N PHE A 36 -5.56 -13.36 -3.78
CA PHE A 36 -5.13 -12.29 -2.88
C PHE A 36 -5.93 -12.36 -1.57
N PRO A 37 -5.27 -12.59 -0.41
CA PRO A 37 -5.98 -12.72 0.87
C PRO A 37 -6.57 -11.39 1.39
N ASN A 38 -6.05 -10.26 0.90
CA ASN A 38 -6.39 -8.91 1.35
C ASN A 38 -6.80 -8.01 0.16
N PRO A 39 -7.88 -8.30 -0.57
CA PRO A 39 -8.18 -7.62 -1.83
C PRO A 39 -8.94 -6.29 -1.67
N SER A 40 -9.50 -5.99 -0.48
CA SER A 40 -10.27 -4.76 -0.25
C SER A 40 -9.39 -3.56 0.17
N PRO A 41 -9.85 -2.31 -0.03
CA PRO A 41 -9.11 -1.12 0.42
C PRO A 41 -8.78 -1.19 1.92
N GLU A 42 -9.72 -1.64 2.73
CA GLU A 42 -9.56 -1.74 4.18
C GLU A 42 -8.51 -2.79 4.55
N ASP A 43 -8.43 -3.91 3.81
CA ASP A 43 -7.40 -4.92 4.02
C ASP A 43 -6.01 -4.42 3.61
N MET A 44 -5.95 -3.65 2.52
CA MET A 44 -4.73 -3.01 2.05
C MET A 44 -4.20 -2.02 3.09
N ILE A 45 -5.06 -1.16 3.65
CA ILE A 45 -4.68 -0.22 4.72
C ILE A 45 -4.14 -0.97 5.95
N ARG A 46 -4.81 -2.04 6.39
CA ARG A 46 -4.30 -2.88 7.50
C ARG A 46 -2.95 -3.52 7.19
N THR A 47 -2.71 -3.87 5.93
CA THR A 47 -1.41 -4.38 5.48
C THR A 47 -0.35 -3.27 5.50
N MET A 48 -0.67 -2.08 5.00
CA MET A 48 0.20 -0.90 5.02
C MET A 48 0.62 -0.54 6.45
N ASP A 49 -0.32 -0.51 7.40
CA ASP A 49 -0.05 -0.21 8.81
C ASP A 49 0.93 -1.19 9.44
N ARG A 50 0.77 -2.49 9.14
CA ARG A 50 1.67 -3.56 9.60
C ARG A 50 3.05 -3.46 8.97
N CYS A 51 3.14 -3.03 7.73
CA CYS A 51 4.40 -2.90 6.98
C CYS A 51 5.10 -1.54 7.20
N GLY A 52 4.46 -0.58 7.86
CA GLY A 52 5.01 0.77 8.02
C GLY A 52 4.96 1.61 6.74
N VAL A 53 4.08 1.28 5.79
CA VAL A 53 3.87 2.06 4.56
C VAL A 53 2.88 3.19 4.86
N LYS A 54 3.29 4.43 4.59
CA LYS A 54 2.50 5.62 4.89
C LYS A 54 1.48 5.94 3.81
N MET A 55 1.84 5.69 2.55
CA MET A 55 1.03 5.99 1.38
C MET A 55 1.36 4.98 0.30
N ALA A 56 0.34 4.60 -0.47
CA ALA A 56 0.48 3.71 -1.61
C ALA A 56 -0.15 4.35 -2.85
N VAL A 57 0.59 4.37 -3.95
CA VAL A 57 0.04 4.65 -5.27
C VAL A 57 -0.47 3.34 -5.85
N SER A 58 -1.76 3.30 -6.20
CA SER A 58 -2.44 2.05 -6.55
C SER A 58 -3.18 2.12 -7.87
N SER A 59 -3.07 1.05 -8.66
CA SER A 59 -3.93 0.77 -9.81
C SER A 59 -4.91 -0.36 -9.48
N SER A 60 -6.02 -0.47 -10.20
CA SER A 60 -6.89 -1.64 -10.08
C SER A 60 -6.20 -2.89 -10.64
N HIS A 61 -6.30 -4.04 -9.98
CA HIS A 61 -5.91 -5.32 -10.58
C HIS A 61 -6.71 -5.61 -11.86
N ALA A 62 -7.97 -5.16 -11.92
CA ALA A 62 -8.81 -5.33 -13.11
C ALA A 62 -8.28 -4.53 -14.31
N SER A 63 -7.42 -3.52 -14.09
CA SER A 63 -6.81 -2.74 -15.17
C SER A 63 -5.79 -3.52 -16.00
N LEU A 64 -5.35 -4.67 -15.51
CA LEU A 64 -4.54 -5.62 -16.29
C LEU A 64 -5.36 -6.27 -17.42
N ILE A 65 -6.69 -6.28 -17.29
CA ILE A 65 -7.63 -6.82 -18.29
C ILE A 65 -8.28 -5.68 -19.09
N ASP A 66 -8.72 -4.62 -18.41
CA ASP A 66 -9.33 -3.44 -19.03
C ASP A 66 -8.86 -2.16 -18.32
N SER A 67 -8.03 -1.37 -19.00
CA SER A 67 -7.44 -0.15 -18.45
C SER A 67 -8.45 0.87 -17.91
N ARG A 68 -9.71 0.84 -18.39
CA ARG A 68 -10.79 1.73 -17.92
C ARG A 68 -11.20 1.44 -16.48
N GLU A 69 -10.91 0.26 -15.97
CA GLU A 69 -11.19 -0.11 -14.58
C GLU A 69 -10.42 0.77 -13.57
N ASN A 70 -9.34 1.43 -13.98
CA ASN A 70 -8.66 2.41 -13.14
C ASN A 70 -9.50 3.65 -12.84
N VAL A 71 -10.52 3.99 -13.63
CA VAL A 71 -11.40 5.12 -13.34
C VAL A 71 -12.11 4.93 -12.00
N LYS A 72 -12.45 3.69 -11.64
CA LYS A 72 -13.09 3.35 -10.36
C LYS A 72 -12.17 3.58 -9.15
N MET A 73 -10.85 3.67 -9.36
CA MET A 73 -9.90 3.98 -8.28
C MET A 73 -10.05 5.41 -7.76
N ILE A 74 -10.63 6.33 -8.54
CA ILE A 74 -10.91 7.70 -8.09
C ILE A 74 -11.80 7.68 -6.84
N ASP A 75 -12.83 6.83 -6.82
CA ASP A 75 -13.74 6.70 -5.68
C ASP A 75 -13.02 6.15 -4.44
N VAL A 76 -12.09 5.21 -4.65
CA VAL A 76 -11.28 4.64 -3.57
C VAL A 76 -10.36 5.70 -2.97
N VAL A 77 -9.63 6.45 -3.80
CA VAL A 77 -8.70 7.49 -3.36
C VAL A 77 -9.44 8.62 -2.64
N ASN A 78 -10.62 9.01 -3.13
CA ASN A 78 -11.45 10.03 -2.45
C ASN A 78 -11.91 9.57 -1.06
N ARG A 79 -12.16 8.28 -0.87
CA ARG A 79 -12.57 7.70 0.42
C ARG A 79 -11.39 7.48 1.37
N TYR A 80 -10.21 7.22 0.83
CA TYR A 80 -8.99 6.88 1.57
C TYR A 80 -7.79 7.71 1.08
N PRO A 81 -7.72 9.01 1.43
CA PRO A 81 -6.65 9.90 1.01
C PRO A 81 -5.31 9.65 1.71
#